data_AF-A0A9P0LZK3-F1
#
_entry.id   AF-A0A9P0LZK3-F1
#
_cell.length_a   1.000
_cell.length_b   1.000
_cell.length_c   1.000
_cell.angle_alpha   90.00
_cell.angle_beta   90.00
_cell.angle_gamma   90.00
#
_symmetry.space_group_name_H-M   'P 1'
#
loop_
_entity.id
_entity.type
_entity.pdbx_description
1 polymer ?
#
loop_
_entity_poly.entity_id
_entity_poly.type
_entity_poly.pdbx_seq_one_letter_code
_entity_poly.pdbx_strand_id
1 'polypeptide(L)'
;MYDRDFKFQSQYEENVTVLQEDSYYCDEQLIQRLIFDAKITHESFGEKRNFSQRENTLFEKYNASLRFVATMSGLTRWGYIFEEPKNDTRGSSAKEFGDFHPRAINEKWYKSAVLQHQYDESLVYSVPFDAGTKEESLVTGSFAIFPSEKGLEAPGSVVGFQFSQSKLYAEVKKISSKLSNQCSHCQRCNDTLDCYIIDASGYIIVSDDRNYTGKFFGEVEGDIMESMLEEGIFKEVTVFDYQALCKKDNPDTSRGVGLLTPLTVLQAVFEWLTMELLYPLLTFKSSDFYYVIAYAQEVAINVTADIIENVSETNTDVPSATDAAEDPTEDSNNEDGGDDNDDDDDDDDDDDDDDDEAFENAADDYYACEKQLDLFVLRQEIFIKGQFQGEINRPYVRNYYIKRVPNSNLYFVAIDNGGKSRMSYAYYTTAAQQITKEPVFDINLINTTLLPCQKLYLNNMPRRRLTGCYNEHPLEREIVDCGRGVMVKVNLLLLIIITINQLFM
;
A
#
# COMPACT_ATOMS: atom_id res chain seq x y z
N MET A 1 -7.15 -12.14 18.03
CA MET A 1 -6.43 -10.99 17.47
C MET A 1 -5.05 -11.52 17.17
N TYR A 2 -4.67 -11.62 15.90
CA TYR A 2 -3.31 -12.05 15.56
C TYR A 2 -2.44 -10.81 15.63
N ASP A 3 -1.46 -10.86 16.51
CA ASP A 3 -0.40 -9.87 16.58
C ASP A 3 0.31 -9.82 15.21
N ARG A 4 0.59 -8.62 14.72
CA ARG A 4 1.29 -8.41 13.44
C ARG A 4 2.76 -8.14 13.66
N ASP A 5 3.13 -7.79 14.88
CA ASP A 5 4.40 -7.12 15.19
C ASP A 5 5.45 -8.16 15.60
N PHE A 6 5.39 -9.33 14.94
CA PHE A 6 6.45 -10.31 14.92
C PHE A 6 7.62 -9.77 14.07
N LYS A 7 8.30 -8.75 14.59
CA LYS A 7 9.61 -8.30 14.11
C LYS A 7 10.53 -9.53 14.18
N PHE A 8 11.02 -10.00 13.03
CA PHE A 8 11.90 -11.17 12.95
C PHE A 8 13.29 -10.76 13.47
N GLN A 9 13.43 -10.69 14.80
CA GLN A 9 14.72 -10.48 15.43
C GLN A 9 15.66 -11.60 14.99
N SER A 10 16.87 -11.22 14.57
CA SER A 10 17.94 -12.15 14.26
C SER A 10 18.36 -12.88 15.54
N GLN A 11 17.87 -14.11 15.73
CA GLN A 11 18.30 -15.00 16.83
C GLN A 11 19.74 -15.54 16.60
N TYR A 12 20.69 -14.62 16.45
CA TYR A 12 22.03 -14.74 17.03
C TYR A 12 21.99 -14.21 18.47
N GLU A 13 21.13 -14.80 19.31
CA GLU A 13 21.07 -14.50 20.73
C GLU A 13 22.36 -14.97 21.42
N GLU A 14 23.27 -14.04 21.74
CA GLU A 14 24.35 -14.33 22.70
C GLU A 14 23.79 -14.54 24.12
N ASN A 15 22.57 -14.09 24.40
CA ASN A 15 21.86 -14.25 25.67
C ASN A 15 20.55 -15.04 25.50
N VAL A 16 20.65 -16.36 25.30
CA VAL A 16 19.49 -17.26 25.30
C VAL A 16 18.77 -17.19 26.65
N THR A 17 17.59 -16.59 26.67
CA THR A 17 16.79 -16.47 27.90
C THR A 17 16.11 -17.80 28.23
N VAL A 18 16.42 -18.36 29.41
CA VAL A 18 15.84 -19.64 29.85
C VAL A 18 14.40 -19.42 30.33
N LEU A 19 13.44 -19.71 29.46
CA LEU A 19 12.01 -19.65 29.75
C LEU A 19 11.63 -20.64 30.88
N GLN A 20 10.59 -20.31 31.65
CA GLN A 20 10.14 -21.10 32.80
C GLN A 20 9.32 -22.34 32.38
N GLU A 21 9.29 -23.39 33.22
CA GLU A 21 8.65 -24.69 32.89
C GLU A 21 7.19 -24.58 32.42
N ASP A 22 6.43 -23.61 32.90
CA ASP A 22 5.03 -23.40 32.51
C ASP A 22 4.86 -22.79 31.09
N SER A 23 5.93 -22.24 30.50
CA SER A 23 5.92 -21.71 29.12
C SER A 23 5.94 -22.79 28.04
N TYR A 24 6.23 -24.05 28.39
CA TYR A 24 6.56 -25.11 27.44
C TYR A 24 5.35 -25.83 26.82
N TYR A 25 4.34 -25.08 26.34
CA TYR A 25 3.38 -25.64 25.38
C TYR A 25 3.96 -25.62 23.94
N CYS A 26 5.14 -26.22 23.79
CA CYS A 26 5.86 -26.31 22.53
C CYS A 26 5.52 -27.63 21.82
N ASP A 27 5.17 -27.58 20.52
CA ASP A 27 4.93 -28.78 19.72
C ASP A 27 6.27 -29.44 19.34
N GLU A 28 6.64 -30.48 20.09
CA GLU A 28 7.82 -31.31 19.86
C GLU A 28 7.93 -31.80 18.40
N GLN A 29 6.80 -32.16 17.77
CA GLN A 29 6.80 -32.68 16.40
C GLN A 29 7.07 -31.58 15.38
N LEU A 30 6.59 -30.36 15.61
CA LEU A 30 6.89 -29.22 14.75
C LEU A 30 8.39 -28.87 14.80
N ILE A 31 8.97 -28.82 15.99
CA ILE A 31 10.41 -28.54 16.18
C ILE A 31 11.28 -29.67 15.62
N GLN A 32 10.93 -30.94 15.86
CA GLN A 32 11.68 -32.08 15.30
C GLN A 32 11.67 -32.09 13.77
N ARG A 33 10.54 -31.73 13.15
CA ARG A 33 10.44 -31.59 11.68
C ARG A 33 11.30 -30.43 11.16
N LEU A 34 11.31 -29.28 11.86
CA LEU A 34 12.18 -28.15 11.51
C LEU A 34 13.66 -28.53 11.59
N ILE A 35 14.08 -29.26 12.62
CA ILE A 35 15.45 -29.76 12.78
C ILE A 35 15.81 -30.79 11.69
N PHE A 36 14.87 -31.66 11.31
CA PHE A 36 15.05 -32.64 10.23
C PHE A 36 15.24 -31.96 8.86
N ASP A 37 14.36 -31.01 8.51
CA ASP A 37 14.43 -30.23 7.27
C ASP A 37 15.69 -29.34 7.25
N ALA A 38 16.08 -28.77 8.40
CA ALA A 38 17.34 -28.05 8.57
C ALA A 38 18.58 -28.94 8.38
N LYS A 39 18.54 -30.20 8.82
CA LYS A 39 19.64 -31.16 8.64
C LYS A 39 19.78 -31.59 7.18
N ILE A 40 18.68 -31.94 6.51
CA ILE A 40 18.69 -32.34 5.09
C ILE A 40 19.19 -31.20 4.20
N THR A 41 18.68 -29.98 4.40
CA THR A 41 19.10 -28.83 3.59
C THR A 41 20.52 -28.36 3.90
N HIS A 42 21.12 -28.74 5.03
CA HIS A 42 22.48 -28.32 5.40
C HIS A 42 23.55 -28.93 4.48
N GLU A 43 23.41 -30.19 4.04
CA GLU A 43 24.37 -30.81 3.10
C GLU A 43 24.51 -30.02 1.78
N SER A 44 23.44 -29.31 1.35
CA SER A 44 23.47 -28.50 0.12
C SER A 44 23.67 -27.00 0.33
N PHE A 45 23.70 -26.49 1.57
CA PHE A 45 23.76 -25.04 1.84
C PHE A 45 24.71 -24.63 2.99
N GLY A 46 25.24 -25.57 3.78
CA GLY A 46 26.11 -25.30 4.94
C GLY A 46 27.57 -25.00 4.62
N GLU A 47 28.08 -25.51 3.50
CA GLU A 47 29.42 -25.21 2.98
C GLU A 47 29.33 -24.59 1.57
N LYS A 48 30.41 -23.95 1.11
CA LYS A 48 30.53 -23.44 -0.27
C LYS A 48 30.58 -24.62 -1.26
N ARG A 49 29.39 -25.07 -1.66
CA ARG A 49 29.17 -26.19 -2.60
C ARG A 49 29.91 -25.97 -3.92
N ASN A 50 30.95 -26.76 -4.16
CA ASN A 50 31.63 -26.81 -5.45
C ASN A 50 30.70 -27.41 -6.52
N PHE A 51 30.28 -26.57 -7.45
CA PHE A 51 29.48 -26.97 -8.60
C PHE A 51 30.32 -27.64 -9.69
N SER A 52 29.68 -28.53 -10.46
CA SER A 52 30.26 -29.15 -11.64
C SER A 52 30.54 -28.12 -12.75
N GLN A 53 31.55 -28.37 -13.59
CA GLN A 53 31.84 -27.53 -14.77
C GLN A 53 30.61 -27.35 -15.70
N ARG A 54 29.73 -28.36 -15.77
CA ARG A 54 28.46 -28.28 -16.51
C ARG A 54 27.46 -27.32 -15.86
N GLU A 55 27.41 -27.27 -14.53
CA GLU A 55 26.52 -26.37 -13.79
C GLU A 55 27.01 -24.92 -13.93
N ASN A 56 28.31 -24.67 -13.75
CA ASN A 56 28.92 -23.35 -13.94
C ASN A 56 28.66 -22.78 -15.35
N THR A 57 28.86 -23.58 -16.40
CA THR A 57 28.58 -23.13 -17.79
C THR A 57 27.09 -22.85 -18.06
N LEU A 58 26.17 -23.36 -17.24
CA LEU A 58 24.75 -23.00 -17.30
C LEU A 58 24.46 -21.72 -16.49
N PHE A 59 25.05 -21.58 -15.30
CA PHE A 59 24.91 -20.39 -14.46
C PHE A 59 25.49 -19.14 -15.15
N GLU A 60 26.66 -19.23 -15.76
CA GLU A 60 27.27 -18.18 -16.57
C GLU A 60 26.40 -17.81 -17.78
N LYS A 61 25.86 -18.83 -18.48
CA LYS A 61 25.07 -18.64 -19.70
C LYS A 61 23.77 -17.88 -19.44
N TYR A 62 23.06 -18.21 -18.36
CA TYR A 62 21.78 -17.59 -17.99
C TYR A 62 21.90 -16.45 -16.98
N ASN A 63 23.11 -16.16 -16.48
CA ASN A 63 23.37 -15.30 -15.32
C ASN A 63 22.44 -15.64 -14.16
N ALA A 64 22.62 -16.85 -13.60
CA ALA A 64 21.89 -17.31 -12.43
C ALA A 64 22.49 -16.69 -11.16
N SER A 65 21.75 -15.82 -10.48
CA SER A 65 22.24 -15.05 -9.32
C SER A 65 22.17 -15.86 -8.03
N LEU A 66 21.04 -16.52 -7.78
CA LEU A 66 20.69 -17.11 -6.49
C LEU A 66 19.96 -18.44 -6.67
N ARG A 67 20.20 -19.37 -5.74
CA ARG A 67 19.46 -20.63 -5.57
C ARG A 67 18.76 -20.65 -4.21
N PHE A 68 17.61 -21.28 -4.13
CA PHE A 68 16.84 -21.39 -2.88
C PHE A 68 16.17 -22.76 -2.71
N VAL A 69 15.79 -23.05 -1.48
CA VAL A 69 14.88 -24.13 -1.08
C VAL A 69 13.96 -23.63 0.02
N ALA A 70 12.67 -23.92 -0.07
CA ALA A 70 11.75 -23.86 1.07
C ALA A 70 11.16 -25.25 1.35
N THR A 71 10.95 -25.54 2.62
CA THR A 71 10.56 -26.86 3.13
C THR A 71 9.18 -26.82 3.78
N MET A 72 8.54 -27.98 3.93
CA MET A 72 7.20 -28.05 4.55
C MET A 72 7.19 -27.58 6.02
N SER A 73 8.32 -27.63 6.74
CA SER A 73 8.42 -27.08 8.11
C SER A 73 8.41 -25.54 8.17
N GLY A 74 8.47 -24.84 7.04
CA GLY A 74 8.59 -23.39 6.98
C GLY A 74 10.03 -22.86 6.92
N LEU A 75 11.05 -23.73 6.90
CA LEU A 75 12.43 -23.29 6.69
C LEU A 75 12.67 -22.95 5.21
N THR A 76 13.00 -21.69 4.94
CA THR A 76 13.62 -21.23 3.68
C THR A 76 15.14 -21.11 3.86
N ARG A 77 15.91 -21.51 2.85
CA ARG A 77 17.36 -21.21 2.73
C ARG A 77 17.67 -20.77 1.30
N TRP A 78 18.55 -19.78 1.18
CA TRP A 78 19.07 -19.29 -0.09
C TRP A 78 20.60 -19.33 -0.11
N GLY A 79 21.17 -19.00 -1.26
CA GLY A 79 22.60 -18.77 -1.42
C GLY A 79 22.90 -18.22 -2.80
N TYR A 80 23.81 -17.26 -2.87
CA TYR A 80 24.28 -16.69 -4.13
C TYR A 80 25.20 -17.68 -4.85
N ILE A 81 25.17 -17.67 -6.19
CA ILE A 81 25.92 -18.61 -7.04
C ILE A 81 27.25 -17.99 -7.48
N PHE A 82 27.25 -16.68 -7.74
CA PHE A 82 28.44 -15.85 -7.89
C PHE A 82 28.74 -15.14 -6.56
N GLU A 83 29.77 -14.30 -6.51
CA GLU A 83 30.02 -13.43 -5.34
C GLU A 83 28.77 -12.59 -5.03
N GLU A 84 28.51 -12.35 -3.74
CA GLU A 84 27.45 -11.45 -3.29
C GLU A 84 27.57 -10.07 -3.95
N PRO A 85 26.45 -9.39 -4.27
CA PRO A 85 26.49 -8.01 -4.72
C PRO A 85 27.16 -7.18 -3.62
N LYS A 86 28.35 -6.64 -3.91
CA LYS A 86 29.14 -5.90 -2.94
C LYS A 86 28.34 -4.67 -2.51
N ASN A 87 27.98 -4.62 -1.22
CA ASN A 87 27.21 -3.53 -0.62
C ASN A 87 27.85 -2.19 -1.01
N ASP A 88 27.19 -1.46 -1.90
CA ASP A 88 27.70 -0.18 -2.39
C ASP A 88 27.58 0.85 -1.26
N THR A 89 28.59 1.70 -1.09
CA THR A 89 28.86 2.35 0.21
C THR A 89 27.81 3.38 0.64
N ARG A 90 26.80 2.94 1.40
CA ARG A 90 26.00 3.69 2.40
C ARG A 90 25.37 2.73 3.42
N GLY A 91 25.26 3.15 4.67
CA GLY A 91 24.85 2.31 5.81
C GLY A 91 23.36 1.97 5.86
N SER A 92 22.88 1.13 4.95
CA SER A 92 21.56 0.50 5.05
C SER A 92 21.69 -0.97 4.62
N SER A 93 21.10 -1.89 5.39
CA SER A 93 21.12 -3.31 5.07
C SER A 93 20.30 -3.59 3.80
N ALA A 94 20.99 -3.96 2.72
CA ALA A 94 20.35 -4.33 1.47
C ALA A 94 19.47 -5.58 1.68
N LYS A 95 18.14 -5.38 1.73
CA LYS A 95 17.16 -6.43 2.04
C LYS A 95 17.40 -7.69 1.20
N GLU A 96 17.54 -8.82 1.87
CA GLU A 96 17.92 -10.10 1.28
C GLU A 96 16.71 -10.88 0.73
N PHE A 97 16.99 -11.96 0.00
CA PHE A 97 15.95 -12.88 -0.48
C PHE A 97 15.06 -13.42 0.65
N GLY A 98 15.61 -13.61 1.86
CA GLY A 98 14.84 -14.01 3.04
C GLY A 98 13.77 -12.98 3.43
N ASP A 99 14.13 -11.70 3.43
CA ASP A 99 13.26 -10.59 3.86
C ASP A 99 12.06 -10.40 2.90
N PHE A 100 12.28 -10.68 1.61
CA PHE A 100 11.22 -10.67 0.60
C PHE A 100 10.36 -11.95 0.58
N HIS A 101 10.85 -13.07 1.13
CA HIS A 101 10.16 -14.37 1.12
C HIS A 101 10.11 -15.10 2.49
N PRO A 102 9.73 -14.42 3.59
CA PRO A 102 9.78 -15.00 4.94
C PRO A 102 8.70 -16.06 5.19
N ARG A 103 7.71 -16.23 4.29
CA ARG A 103 6.52 -17.05 4.55
C ARG A 103 6.61 -18.48 4.00
N ALA A 104 7.74 -18.87 3.41
CA ALA A 104 8.07 -20.23 2.95
C ALA A 104 6.93 -20.95 2.20
N ILE A 105 6.22 -21.88 2.85
CA ILE A 105 5.07 -22.63 2.27
C ILE A 105 3.93 -21.72 1.77
N ASN A 106 3.87 -20.48 2.29
CA ASN A 106 2.85 -19.51 1.92
C ASN A 106 3.22 -18.65 0.69
N GLU A 107 4.47 -18.70 0.23
CA GLU A 107 4.96 -17.95 -0.93
C GLU A 107 4.24 -18.35 -2.22
N LYS A 108 4.14 -17.40 -3.15
CA LYS A 108 3.45 -17.60 -4.45
C LYS A 108 4.14 -18.70 -5.27
N TRP A 109 5.48 -18.67 -5.36
CA TRP A 109 6.25 -19.65 -6.11
C TRP A 109 6.18 -21.06 -5.50
N TYR A 110 6.13 -21.19 -4.17
CA TYR A 110 5.97 -22.48 -3.49
C TYR A 110 4.63 -23.11 -3.88
N LYS A 111 3.54 -22.34 -3.72
CA LYS A 111 2.18 -22.79 -4.06
C LYS A 111 2.04 -23.13 -5.55
N SER A 112 2.54 -22.30 -6.44
CA SER A 112 2.47 -22.56 -7.89
C SER A 112 3.24 -23.83 -8.29
N ALA A 113 4.43 -24.08 -7.74
CA ALA A 113 5.18 -25.31 -8.00
C ALA A 113 4.43 -26.57 -7.51
N VAL A 114 3.88 -26.53 -6.29
CA VAL A 114 3.08 -27.64 -5.72
C VAL A 114 1.78 -27.89 -6.50
N LEU A 115 1.14 -26.84 -7.03
CA LEU A 115 -0.05 -26.95 -7.87
C LEU A 115 0.27 -27.46 -9.28
N GLN A 116 1.40 -27.07 -9.88
CA GLN A 116 1.79 -27.52 -11.21
C GLN A 116 2.05 -29.04 -11.27
N HIS A 117 2.63 -29.62 -10.21
CA HIS A 117 2.86 -31.07 -10.09
C HIS A 117 1.57 -31.90 -10.16
N GLN A 118 0.40 -31.30 -9.86
CA GLN A 118 -0.89 -31.97 -10.03
C GLN A 118 -1.29 -32.18 -11.51
N TYR A 119 -0.63 -31.49 -12.44
CA TYR A 119 -0.82 -31.62 -13.88
C TYR A 119 0.32 -32.40 -14.56
N ASP A 120 1.57 -32.08 -14.21
CA ASP A 120 2.77 -32.67 -14.80
C ASP A 120 4.02 -32.34 -13.95
N GLU A 121 4.98 -33.28 -13.84
CA GLU A 121 6.25 -33.09 -13.11
C GLU A 121 7.14 -32.09 -13.86
N SER A 122 6.92 -30.79 -13.59
CA SER A 122 7.37 -29.72 -14.48
C SER A 122 7.73 -28.42 -13.76
N LEU A 123 8.67 -27.67 -14.35
CA LEU A 123 9.20 -26.42 -13.81
C LEU A 123 8.20 -25.27 -13.95
N VAL A 124 8.01 -24.53 -12.86
CA VAL A 124 7.23 -23.29 -12.84
C VAL A 124 8.17 -22.10 -12.91
N TYR A 125 8.14 -21.40 -14.04
CA TYR A 125 8.79 -20.11 -14.21
C TYR A 125 7.79 -18.97 -14.02
N SER A 126 8.26 -17.87 -13.43
CA SER A 126 7.50 -16.66 -13.16
C SER A 126 8.40 -15.43 -13.22
N VAL A 127 7.80 -14.26 -13.49
CA VAL A 127 8.45 -12.94 -13.42
C VAL A 127 7.63 -12.02 -12.52
N PRO A 128 8.24 -10.96 -11.96
CA PRO A 128 7.48 -9.88 -11.33
C PRO A 128 6.49 -9.23 -12.31
N PHE A 129 5.40 -8.67 -11.78
CA PHE A 129 4.50 -7.83 -12.56
C PHE A 129 5.24 -6.59 -13.10
N ASP A 130 4.90 -6.18 -14.32
CA ASP A 130 5.53 -5.07 -15.05
C ASP A 130 7.07 -5.11 -15.12
N ALA A 131 7.66 -6.31 -15.08
CA ALA A 131 9.10 -6.56 -15.12
C ALA A 131 9.83 -5.92 -16.33
N GLY A 132 9.12 -5.56 -17.40
CA GLY A 132 9.67 -4.79 -18.52
C GLY A 132 10.17 -3.39 -18.13
N THR A 133 9.59 -2.78 -17.10
CA THR A 133 9.89 -1.42 -16.61
C THR A 133 11.18 -1.31 -15.78
N LYS A 134 11.62 -2.42 -15.16
CA LYS A 134 12.81 -2.45 -14.29
C LYS A 134 14.06 -2.75 -15.12
N GLU A 135 15.19 -2.11 -14.80
CA GLU A 135 16.43 -2.25 -15.58
C GLU A 135 17.06 -3.65 -15.52
N GLU A 136 17.02 -4.30 -14.35
CA GLU A 136 17.37 -5.72 -14.20
C GLU A 136 16.20 -6.51 -13.61
N SER A 137 15.59 -7.36 -14.44
CA SER A 137 14.50 -8.26 -14.02
C SER A 137 14.97 -9.71 -13.99
N LEU A 138 14.60 -10.40 -12.92
CA LEU A 138 14.89 -11.81 -12.69
C LEU A 138 13.68 -12.69 -13.00
N VAL A 139 13.94 -13.87 -13.55
CA VAL A 139 12.97 -14.97 -13.67
C VAL A 139 13.16 -15.89 -12.46
N THR A 140 12.10 -16.14 -11.71
CA THR A 140 12.09 -17.15 -10.65
C THR A 140 11.61 -18.48 -11.24
N GLY A 141 12.53 -19.42 -11.40
CA GLY A 141 12.24 -20.81 -11.75
C GLY A 141 12.13 -21.66 -10.48
N SER A 142 11.08 -22.46 -10.36
CA SER A 142 10.76 -23.25 -9.17
C SER A 142 10.29 -24.66 -9.54
N PHE A 143 10.57 -25.64 -8.68
CA PHE A 143 10.23 -27.05 -8.86
C PHE A 143 9.92 -27.69 -7.51
N ALA A 144 8.80 -28.40 -7.42
CA ALA A 144 8.36 -29.05 -6.19
C ALA A 144 8.88 -30.49 -6.12
N ILE A 145 9.46 -30.85 -4.98
CA ILE A 145 9.99 -32.18 -4.70
C ILE A 145 8.97 -32.94 -3.83
N PHE A 146 8.41 -33.98 -4.42
CA PHE A 146 7.43 -34.86 -3.79
C PHE A 146 8.07 -36.22 -3.45
N PRO A 147 8.56 -36.44 -2.21
CA PRO A 147 8.91 -37.79 -1.77
C PRO A 147 7.68 -38.71 -1.79
N SER A 148 7.85 -39.90 -2.39
CA SER A 148 6.85 -40.96 -2.34
C SER A 148 7.31 -42.13 -1.46
N GLU A 149 6.46 -42.56 -0.54
CA GLU A 149 6.67 -43.75 0.28
C GLU A 149 5.42 -44.64 0.26
N LYS A 150 5.58 -45.94 0.00
CA LYS A 150 4.48 -46.94 -0.01
C LYS A 150 3.31 -46.60 -0.96
N GLY A 151 3.53 -45.75 -1.97
CA GLY A 151 2.49 -45.29 -2.90
C GLY A 151 1.64 -44.12 -2.39
N LEU A 152 2.04 -43.50 -1.28
CA LEU A 152 1.60 -42.17 -0.88
C LEU A 152 2.67 -41.16 -1.28
N GLU A 153 2.27 -39.93 -1.59
CA GLU A 153 3.13 -38.87 -2.12
C GLU A 153 2.68 -37.54 -1.52
N ALA A 154 3.64 -36.70 -1.11
CA ALA A 154 3.36 -35.43 -0.44
C ALA A 154 4.45 -34.39 -0.76
N PRO A 155 4.13 -33.08 -0.80
CA PRO A 155 5.13 -32.04 -1.07
C PRO A 155 6.08 -31.90 0.13
N GLY A 156 7.35 -32.27 -0.06
CA GLY A 156 8.38 -32.15 0.98
C GLY A 156 9.06 -30.77 0.96
N SER A 157 9.45 -30.31 -0.23
CA SER A 157 10.11 -29.02 -0.43
C SER A 157 9.87 -28.47 -1.84
N VAL A 158 10.17 -27.18 -2.02
CA VAL A 158 10.25 -26.54 -3.34
C VAL A 158 11.65 -25.95 -3.46
N VAL A 159 12.37 -26.33 -4.51
CA VAL A 159 13.67 -25.78 -4.87
C VAL A 159 13.52 -24.79 -6.02
N GLY A 160 14.47 -23.86 -6.16
CA GLY A 160 14.44 -22.93 -7.27
C GLY A 160 15.70 -22.11 -7.47
N PHE A 161 15.66 -21.33 -8.55
CA PHE A 161 16.75 -20.48 -9.02
C PHE A 161 16.18 -19.15 -9.51
N GLN A 162 16.92 -18.07 -9.25
CA GLN A 162 16.72 -16.78 -9.90
C GLN A 162 17.82 -16.55 -10.95
N PHE A 163 17.42 -16.09 -12.13
CA PHE A 163 18.33 -15.85 -13.26
C PHE A 163 17.84 -14.71 -14.15
N SER A 164 18.75 -14.11 -14.91
CA SER A 164 18.47 -12.88 -15.66
C SER A 164 17.47 -13.09 -16.81
N GLN A 165 16.39 -12.32 -16.83
CA GLN A 165 15.38 -12.37 -17.89
C GLN A 165 15.95 -11.97 -19.26
N SER A 166 16.89 -11.02 -19.30
CA SER A 166 17.51 -10.58 -20.56
C SER A 166 18.37 -11.67 -21.21
N LYS A 167 19.00 -12.53 -20.40
CA LYS A 167 19.74 -13.73 -20.88
C LYS A 167 18.80 -14.80 -21.39
N LEU A 168 17.65 -15.01 -20.72
CA LEU A 168 16.59 -15.90 -21.21
C LEU A 168 16.06 -15.42 -22.57
N TYR A 169 15.71 -14.14 -22.68
CA TYR A 169 15.27 -13.52 -23.93
C TYR A 169 16.30 -13.70 -25.06
N ALA A 170 17.58 -13.42 -24.80
CA ALA A 170 18.63 -13.56 -25.80
C ALA A 170 18.76 -15.00 -26.34
N GLU A 171 18.66 -16.02 -25.48
CA GLU A 171 18.68 -17.43 -25.90
C GLU A 171 17.38 -17.84 -26.62
N VAL A 172 16.21 -17.34 -26.19
CA VAL A 172 14.93 -17.58 -26.87
C VAL A 172 14.97 -16.98 -28.29
N LYS A 173 15.36 -15.71 -28.43
CA LYS A 173 15.48 -15.02 -29.75
C LYS A 173 16.47 -15.73 -30.68
N LYS A 174 17.57 -16.25 -30.12
CA LYS A 174 18.60 -17.07 -30.82
C LYS A 174 18.13 -18.48 -31.20
N ILE A 175 17.00 -18.93 -30.69
CA ILE A 175 16.33 -20.17 -31.10
C ILE A 175 15.20 -19.86 -32.08
N SER A 176 14.31 -18.91 -31.78
CA SER A 176 13.13 -18.57 -32.59
C SER A 176 13.47 -17.95 -33.96
N SER A 177 14.60 -17.25 -34.09
CA SER A 177 15.09 -16.73 -35.37
C SER A 177 15.69 -17.79 -36.31
N LYS A 178 15.94 -19.01 -35.82
CA LYS A 178 16.49 -20.11 -36.64
C LYS A 178 15.36 -20.92 -37.28
N LEU A 179 15.27 -20.88 -38.60
CA LEU A 179 14.46 -21.86 -39.32
C LEU A 179 15.08 -23.26 -39.17
N SER A 180 14.22 -24.26 -39.00
CA SER A 180 14.61 -25.65 -39.30
C SER A 180 14.87 -25.78 -40.80
N ASN A 181 15.88 -26.56 -41.18
CA ASN A 181 16.20 -26.92 -42.57
C ASN A 181 15.04 -27.64 -43.31
N GLN A 182 13.95 -27.96 -42.60
CA GLN A 182 12.75 -28.61 -43.11
C GLN A 182 11.74 -27.65 -43.77
N CYS A 183 11.92 -26.33 -43.67
CA CYS A 183 10.97 -25.35 -44.22
C CYS A 183 11.68 -24.15 -44.87
N SER A 184 11.53 -23.98 -46.18
CA SER A 184 12.09 -22.83 -46.93
C SER A 184 11.19 -21.59 -46.97
N HIS A 185 9.91 -21.73 -46.58
CA HIS A 185 8.88 -20.69 -46.68
C HIS A 185 8.26 -20.28 -45.33
N CYS A 186 8.81 -20.76 -44.21
CA CYS A 186 8.31 -20.41 -42.89
C CYS A 186 8.71 -18.97 -42.54
N GLN A 187 7.76 -18.21 -41.98
CA GLN A 187 7.97 -16.88 -41.43
C GLN A 187 8.92 -16.92 -40.21
N ARG A 188 9.46 -15.76 -39.81
CA ARG A 188 10.30 -15.60 -38.62
C ARG A 188 9.62 -14.71 -37.59
N CYS A 189 9.91 -15.00 -36.32
CA CYS A 189 9.78 -14.04 -35.23
C CYS A 189 10.63 -12.79 -35.52
N ASN A 190 10.14 -11.59 -35.16
CA ASN A 190 10.82 -10.30 -35.42
C ASN A 190 11.01 -9.99 -36.92
N ASP A 191 10.08 -10.40 -37.77
CA ASP A 191 10.11 -10.16 -39.23
C ASP A 191 8.68 -10.11 -39.78
N THR A 192 7.91 -11.17 -39.51
CA THR A 192 6.50 -11.30 -39.89
C THR A 192 5.62 -11.93 -38.81
N LEU A 193 6.22 -12.63 -37.84
CA LEU A 193 5.55 -13.11 -36.65
C LEU A 193 5.98 -12.31 -35.41
N ASP A 194 5.02 -12.02 -34.54
CA ASP A 194 5.28 -11.56 -33.18
C ASP A 194 5.24 -12.76 -32.24
N CYS A 195 6.28 -12.92 -31.41
CA CYS A 195 6.54 -14.18 -30.71
C CYS A 195 6.73 -13.98 -29.20
N TYR A 196 5.95 -14.74 -28.43
CA TYR A 196 5.82 -14.62 -26.99
C TYR A 196 6.08 -15.97 -26.30
N ILE A 197 6.53 -15.91 -25.05
CA ILE A 197 6.39 -17.01 -24.10
C ILE A 197 5.53 -16.52 -22.95
N ILE A 198 4.38 -17.16 -22.79
CA ILE A 198 3.43 -16.91 -21.70
C ILE A 198 3.45 -18.05 -20.68
N ASP A 199 3.04 -17.76 -19.44
CA ASP A 199 2.79 -18.77 -18.41
C ASP A 199 1.36 -19.34 -18.52
N ALA A 200 1.04 -20.33 -17.68
CA ALA A 200 -0.30 -20.94 -17.60
C ALA A 200 -1.42 -19.99 -17.08
N SER A 201 -1.06 -18.79 -16.61
CA SER A 201 -1.96 -17.72 -16.16
C SER A 201 -2.14 -16.62 -17.21
N GLY A 202 -1.41 -16.69 -18.34
CA GLY A 202 -1.43 -15.69 -19.41
C GLY A 202 -0.52 -14.48 -19.19
N TYR A 203 0.44 -14.49 -18.27
CA TYR A 203 1.45 -13.43 -18.15
C TYR A 203 2.63 -13.68 -19.09
N ILE A 204 3.13 -12.62 -19.72
CA ILE A 204 4.25 -12.66 -20.66
C ILE A 204 5.59 -12.73 -19.90
N ILE A 205 6.34 -13.81 -20.06
CA ILE A 205 7.71 -13.96 -19.54
C ILE A 205 8.76 -13.48 -20.55
N VAL A 206 8.49 -13.71 -21.84
CA VAL A 206 9.39 -13.34 -22.95
C VAL A 206 8.58 -12.74 -24.08
N SER A 207 9.04 -11.61 -24.61
CA SER A 207 8.46 -10.84 -25.71
C SER A 207 9.62 -10.17 -26.46
N ASP A 208 9.45 -9.87 -27.75
CA ASP A 208 10.44 -9.06 -28.48
C ASP A 208 10.44 -7.59 -28.03
N ASP A 209 9.27 -7.04 -27.68
CA ASP A 209 9.17 -5.78 -26.95
C ASP A 209 9.32 -6.01 -25.44
N ARG A 210 10.39 -5.45 -24.86
CA ARG A 210 10.72 -5.56 -23.42
C ARG A 210 9.54 -5.14 -22.53
N ASN A 211 8.84 -4.08 -22.90
CA ASN A 211 7.80 -3.42 -22.10
C ASN A 211 6.56 -4.30 -21.83
N TYR A 212 6.38 -5.40 -22.57
CA TYR A 212 5.30 -6.36 -22.32
C TYR A 212 5.68 -7.45 -21.31
N THR A 213 6.96 -7.56 -20.91
CA THR A 213 7.42 -8.53 -19.90
C THR A 213 6.75 -8.24 -18.55
N GLY A 214 6.13 -9.26 -17.96
CA GLY A 214 5.38 -9.14 -16.70
C GLY A 214 3.98 -8.53 -16.83
N LYS A 215 3.49 -8.27 -18.05
CA LYS A 215 2.10 -7.85 -18.31
C LYS A 215 1.22 -9.05 -18.66
N PHE A 216 -0.10 -8.88 -18.51
CA PHE A 216 -1.06 -9.88 -18.93
C PHE A 216 -1.23 -9.84 -20.46
N PHE A 217 -1.22 -11.01 -21.11
CA PHE A 217 -1.25 -11.13 -22.56
C PHE A 217 -2.52 -10.53 -23.18
N GLY A 218 -3.67 -10.60 -22.50
CA GLY A 218 -4.91 -9.97 -22.98
C GLY A 218 -4.96 -8.44 -22.93
N GLU A 219 -3.99 -7.80 -22.28
CA GLU A 219 -3.82 -6.33 -22.30
C GLU A 219 -3.01 -5.86 -23.52
N VAL A 220 -2.30 -6.78 -24.18
CA VAL A 220 -1.42 -6.52 -25.34
C VAL A 220 -2.04 -7.09 -26.63
N GLU A 221 -2.48 -8.34 -26.59
CA GLU A 221 -2.96 -9.14 -27.73
C GLU A 221 -4.41 -9.60 -27.50
N GLY A 222 -5.30 -8.63 -27.21
CA GLY A 222 -6.66 -8.90 -26.73
C GLY A 222 -7.60 -9.61 -27.71
N ASP A 223 -7.44 -9.43 -29.03
CA ASP A 223 -8.22 -10.18 -30.04
C ASP A 223 -7.77 -11.66 -30.13
N ILE A 224 -6.51 -11.95 -29.83
CA ILE A 224 -6.02 -13.32 -29.65
C ILE A 224 -6.54 -13.92 -28.34
N MET A 225 -6.57 -13.17 -27.24
CA MET A 225 -7.14 -13.64 -25.97
C MET A 225 -8.65 -13.95 -26.10
N GLU A 226 -9.44 -13.11 -26.80
CA GLU A 226 -10.85 -13.41 -27.12
C GLU A 226 -10.97 -14.74 -27.88
N SER A 227 -10.19 -14.92 -28.95
CA SER A 227 -10.15 -16.18 -29.71
C SER A 227 -9.72 -17.38 -28.85
N MET A 228 -8.77 -17.22 -27.93
CA MET A 228 -8.33 -18.26 -27.00
C MET A 228 -9.40 -18.60 -25.95
N LEU A 229 -10.31 -17.69 -25.63
CA LEU A 229 -11.48 -17.96 -24.79
C LEU A 229 -12.59 -18.67 -25.58
N GLU A 230 -12.83 -18.28 -26.83
CA GLU A 230 -13.82 -18.91 -27.71
C GLU A 230 -13.45 -20.36 -28.10
N GLU A 231 -12.17 -20.65 -28.34
CA GLU A 231 -11.65 -22.03 -28.49
C GLU A 231 -11.52 -22.75 -27.13
N GLY A 232 -11.56 -22.00 -26.03
CA GLY A 232 -11.34 -22.51 -24.68
C GLY A 232 -9.93 -23.09 -24.49
N ILE A 233 -8.91 -22.44 -25.03
CA ILE A 233 -7.53 -22.62 -24.56
C ILE A 233 -7.42 -22.08 -23.13
N PHE A 234 -7.96 -20.88 -22.91
CA PHE A 234 -8.13 -20.28 -21.60
C PHE A 234 -9.55 -20.48 -21.06
N LYS A 235 -9.69 -20.30 -19.74
CA LYS A 235 -10.97 -20.18 -19.05
C LYS A 235 -10.92 -18.94 -18.17
N GLU A 236 -11.87 -18.03 -18.39
CA GLU A 236 -12.15 -16.89 -17.53
C GLU A 236 -12.83 -17.34 -16.22
N VAL A 237 -12.45 -16.74 -15.10
CA VAL A 237 -12.99 -16.96 -13.76
C VAL A 237 -13.08 -15.63 -13.03
N THR A 238 -14.29 -15.07 -12.93
CA THR A 238 -14.55 -13.84 -12.18
C THR A 238 -14.46 -14.11 -10.67
N VAL A 239 -13.73 -13.28 -9.94
CA VAL A 239 -13.51 -13.39 -8.49
C VAL A 239 -13.88 -12.06 -7.82
N PHE A 240 -14.51 -12.14 -6.64
CA PHE A 240 -14.92 -10.98 -5.85
C PHE A 240 -14.14 -10.95 -4.53
N ASP A 241 -13.42 -9.84 -4.30
CA ASP A 241 -12.82 -9.53 -3.01
C ASP A 241 -13.76 -8.58 -2.24
N TYR A 242 -14.32 -9.08 -1.15
CA TYR A 242 -15.19 -8.35 -0.22
C TYR A 242 -14.45 -7.80 1.01
N GLN A 243 -13.12 -7.94 1.06
CA GLN A 243 -12.24 -7.44 2.12
C GLN A 243 -11.16 -6.50 1.57
N ALA A 244 -11.32 -6.03 0.33
CA ALA A 244 -10.41 -5.12 -0.32
C ALA A 244 -10.42 -3.73 0.35
N LEU A 245 -9.28 -3.04 0.29
CA LEU A 245 -9.17 -1.62 0.59
C LEU A 245 -9.13 -0.81 -0.70
N CYS A 246 -9.92 0.27 -0.75
CA CYS A 246 -9.91 1.28 -1.80
C CYS A 246 -9.42 2.59 -1.20
N LYS A 247 -8.61 3.36 -1.94
CA LYS A 247 -8.22 4.71 -1.53
C LYS A 247 -9.46 5.62 -1.60
N LYS A 248 -9.63 6.51 -0.62
CA LYS A 248 -10.60 7.61 -0.67
C LYS A 248 -10.15 8.58 -1.77
N ASP A 249 -11.05 8.99 -2.65
CA ASP A 249 -10.83 10.21 -3.44
C ASP A 249 -10.86 11.38 -2.45
N ASN A 250 -9.92 12.34 -2.55
CA ASN A 250 -9.90 13.49 -1.65
C ASN A 250 -11.27 14.19 -1.67
N PRO A 251 -12.02 14.24 -0.55
CA PRO A 251 -13.37 14.78 -0.58
C PRO A 251 -13.33 16.28 -0.84
N ASP A 252 -14.08 16.74 -1.85
CA ASP A 252 -14.41 18.15 -2.02
C ASP A 252 -14.89 18.72 -0.68
N THR A 253 -14.24 19.80 -0.23
CA THR A 253 -14.38 20.30 1.15
C THR A 253 -15.85 20.50 1.53
N SER A 254 -16.39 19.55 2.31
CA SER A 254 -17.81 19.51 2.60
C SER A 254 -18.21 20.73 3.41
N ARG A 255 -18.94 21.65 2.77
CA ARG A 255 -19.45 22.90 3.36
C ARG A 255 -20.66 22.62 4.27
N GLY A 256 -20.56 21.55 5.07
CA GLY A 256 -21.50 21.24 6.13
C GLY A 256 -21.49 22.37 7.15
N VAL A 257 -22.66 22.96 7.41
CA VAL A 257 -22.80 23.99 8.43
C VAL A 257 -22.62 23.32 9.79
N GLY A 258 -21.41 23.41 10.34
CA GLY A 258 -21.11 22.96 11.69
C GLY A 258 -22.08 23.61 12.67
N LEU A 259 -22.68 22.80 13.54
CA LEU A 259 -23.57 23.29 14.59
C LEU A 259 -22.76 24.13 15.57
N LEU A 260 -22.83 25.47 15.38
CA LEU A 260 -22.21 26.47 16.24
C LEU A 260 -22.53 26.16 17.71
N THR A 261 -21.51 25.73 18.44
CA THR A 261 -21.64 25.48 19.88
C THR A 261 -21.91 26.82 20.58
N PRO A 262 -22.62 26.84 21.72
CA PRO A 262 -22.83 28.07 22.47
C PRO A 262 -21.50 28.73 22.90
N LEU A 263 -20.42 27.95 23.00
CA LEU A 263 -19.07 28.47 23.27
C LEU A 263 -18.52 29.27 22.06
N THR A 264 -18.62 28.74 20.84
CA THR A 264 -18.19 29.45 19.62
C THR A 264 -18.98 30.74 19.36
N VAL A 265 -20.27 30.79 19.74
CA VAL A 265 -21.06 32.03 19.66
C VAL A 265 -20.58 33.06 20.69
N LEU A 266 -20.18 32.64 21.89
CA LEU A 266 -19.59 33.53 22.90
C LEU A 266 -18.21 34.06 22.48
N GLN A 267 -17.39 33.23 21.82
CA GLN A 267 -16.09 33.66 21.26
C GLN A 267 -16.28 34.76 20.20
N ALA A 268 -17.17 34.55 19.21
CA ALA A 268 -17.44 35.54 18.17
C ALA A 268 -17.99 36.88 18.74
N VAL A 269 -18.81 36.83 19.80
CA VAL A 269 -19.29 38.05 20.49
C VAL A 269 -18.16 38.75 21.27
N PHE A 270 -17.22 37.99 21.86
CA PHE A 270 -16.04 38.56 22.52
C PHE A 270 -15.09 39.21 21.50
N GLU A 271 -14.81 38.55 20.38
CA GLU A 271 -13.98 39.07 19.29
C GLU A 271 -14.56 40.36 18.70
N TRP A 272 -15.87 40.39 18.43
CA TRP A 272 -16.57 41.61 18.01
C TRP A 272 -16.44 42.75 19.04
N LEU A 273 -16.64 42.45 20.32
CA LEU A 273 -16.53 43.44 21.40
C LEU A 273 -15.10 43.99 21.54
N THR A 274 -14.07 43.15 21.38
CA THR A 274 -12.67 43.61 21.38
C THR A 274 -12.35 44.51 20.18
N MET A 275 -12.90 44.23 18.99
CA MET A 275 -12.73 45.09 17.81
C MET A 275 -13.38 46.46 18.01
N GLU A 276 -14.64 46.50 18.46
CA GLU A 276 -15.37 47.76 18.67
C GLU A 276 -14.72 48.66 19.76
N LEU A 277 -14.02 48.05 20.73
CA LEU A 277 -13.32 48.76 21.81
C LEU A 277 -11.89 49.20 21.39
N LEU A 278 -11.17 48.40 20.61
CA LEU A 278 -9.80 48.72 20.16
C LEU A 278 -9.75 49.65 18.93
N TYR A 279 -10.72 49.57 18.03
CA TYR A 279 -10.78 50.42 16.83
C TYR A 279 -10.78 51.94 17.12
N PRO A 280 -11.58 52.50 18.05
CA PRO A 280 -11.51 53.93 18.40
C PRO A 280 -10.18 54.32 19.07
N LEU A 281 -9.54 53.41 19.81
CA LEU A 281 -8.24 53.66 20.43
C LEU A 281 -7.11 53.72 19.39
N LEU A 282 -7.15 52.85 18.36
CA LEU A 282 -6.17 52.80 17.28
C LEU A 282 -6.35 53.90 16.22
N THR A 283 -7.55 54.48 16.10
CA THR A 283 -7.86 55.53 15.11
C THR A 283 -7.70 56.95 15.65
N PHE A 284 -7.45 57.14 16.95
CA PHE A 284 -7.34 58.44 17.61
C PHE A 284 -6.13 59.24 17.11
N LYS A 285 -6.35 60.44 16.54
CA LYS A 285 -5.27 61.26 15.95
C LYS A 285 -4.91 62.46 16.82
N SER A 286 -3.67 62.93 16.67
CA SER A 286 -3.16 64.12 17.38
C SER A 286 -3.91 65.42 17.05
N SER A 287 -4.67 65.46 15.96
CA SER A 287 -5.63 66.53 15.64
C SER A 287 -6.77 66.63 16.67
N ASP A 288 -7.19 65.49 17.21
CA ASP A 288 -8.44 65.37 17.96
C ASP A 288 -8.20 65.82 19.42
N PHE A 289 -6.98 65.62 19.90
CA PHE A 289 -6.45 66.19 21.15
C PHE A 289 -6.46 67.74 21.16
N TYR A 290 -6.33 68.38 20.00
CA TYR A 290 -6.40 69.85 19.91
C TYR A 290 -7.82 70.37 20.15
N TYR A 291 -8.84 69.61 19.74
CA TYR A 291 -10.22 69.87 20.15
C TYR A 291 -10.42 69.62 21.65
N VAL A 292 -9.84 68.53 22.22
CA VAL A 292 -9.92 68.25 23.67
C VAL A 292 -9.42 69.40 24.53
N ILE A 293 -8.29 70.03 24.15
CA ILE A 293 -7.76 71.21 24.86
C ILE A 293 -8.67 72.43 24.67
N ALA A 294 -9.26 72.63 23.48
CA ALA A 294 -10.09 73.80 23.20
C ALA A 294 -11.33 73.90 24.12
N TYR A 295 -12.10 72.82 24.30
CA TYR A 295 -13.24 72.85 25.24
C TYR A 295 -12.81 72.83 26.71
N ALA A 296 -11.65 72.27 27.06
CA ALA A 296 -11.09 72.43 28.40
C ALA A 296 -10.74 73.91 28.71
N GLN A 297 -10.29 74.67 27.72
CA GLN A 297 -9.93 76.08 27.89
C GLN A 297 -11.15 77.01 28.00
N GLU A 298 -12.27 76.73 27.32
CA GLU A 298 -13.53 77.47 27.54
C GLU A 298 -14.07 77.25 28.95
N VAL A 299 -13.97 76.03 29.51
CA VAL A 299 -14.33 75.76 30.91
C VAL A 299 -13.42 76.53 31.88
N ALA A 300 -12.10 76.54 31.63
CA ALA A 300 -11.15 77.26 32.48
C ALA A 300 -11.37 78.78 32.53
N ILE A 301 -11.78 79.40 31.41
CA ILE A 301 -12.11 80.84 31.36
C ILE A 301 -13.37 81.15 32.19
N ASN A 302 -14.40 80.31 32.14
CA ASN A 302 -15.60 80.50 32.96
C ASN A 302 -15.31 80.29 34.46
N VAL A 303 -14.53 79.26 34.83
CA VAL A 303 -14.15 78.99 36.22
C VAL A 303 -13.27 80.10 36.81
N THR A 304 -12.40 80.74 36.02
CA THR A 304 -11.55 81.83 36.52
C THR A 304 -12.30 83.15 36.74
N ALA A 305 -13.47 83.36 36.12
CA ALA A 305 -14.33 84.50 36.41
C ALA A 305 -14.96 84.41 37.82
N ASP A 306 -15.55 83.26 38.16
CA ASP A 306 -16.23 83.03 39.45
C ASP A 306 -15.29 83.07 40.67
N ILE A 307 -14.00 82.79 40.48
CA ILE A 307 -12.99 82.76 41.55
C ILE A 307 -12.53 84.17 41.97
N ILE A 308 -12.50 85.14 41.04
CA ILE A 308 -11.97 86.49 41.31
C ILE A 308 -12.87 87.30 42.25
N GLU A 309 -14.18 87.02 42.30
CA GLU A 309 -15.12 87.72 43.19
C GLU A 309 -15.11 87.20 44.65
N ASN A 310 -14.54 86.02 44.92
CA ASN A 310 -14.78 85.28 46.18
C ASN A 310 -13.59 85.14 47.15
N VAL A 311 -12.35 85.50 46.78
CA VAL A 311 -11.16 85.30 47.64
C VAL A 311 -10.32 86.57 47.81
N SER A 312 -10.97 87.69 48.15
CA SER A 312 -10.28 88.94 48.51
C SER A 312 -9.79 88.97 49.97
N GLU A 313 -9.37 87.85 50.56
CA GLU A 313 -8.91 87.79 51.96
C GLU A 313 -8.00 86.57 52.28
N THR A 314 -6.70 86.62 51.90
CA THR A 314 -5.51 86.27 52.74
C THR A 314 -4.19 86.24 51.95
N ASN A 315 -3.19 86.98 52.44
CA ASN A 315 -1.77 86.93 52.06
C ASN A 315 -0.98 86.13 53.14
N THR A 316 0.18 85.50 52.95
CA THR A 316 1.04 85.09 51.79
C THR A 316 1.78 83.78 52.22
N ASP A 317 3.02 83.33 51.92
CA ASP A 317 4.24 83.86 51.25
C ASP A 317 5.20 82.70 50.80
N VAL A 318 6.16 82.98 49.91
CA VAL A 318 6.90 81.98 49.10
C VAL A 318 8.32 82.48 48.74
N PRO A 319 9.44 81.78 49.08
CA PRO A 319 9.98 80.72 48.17
C PRO A 319 10.91 79.63 48.78
N SER A 320 11.19 78.54 48.03
CA SER A 320 12.51 78.24 47.40
C SER A 320 12.70 76.75 47.00
N ALA A 321 13.63 76.47 46.07
CA ALA A 321 13.98 75.15 45.51
C ALA A 321 15.49 75.01 45.18
N THR A 322 15.95 73.81 44.78
CA THR A 322 17.19 73.47 43.99
C THR A 322 17.25 71.91 43.85
N ASP A 323 17.35 71.31 42.65
CA ASP A 323 18.54 70.96 41.81
C ASP A 323 19.21 69.60 42.21
N ALA A 324 19.78 68.74 41.35
CA ALA A 324 19.73 68.56 39.88
C ALA A 324 20.34 67.16 39.46
N ALA A 325 20.23 66.80 38.17
CA ALA A 325 21.17 66.10 37.22
C ALA A 325 22.34 65.18 37.71
N GLU A 326 22.91 64.20 36.99
CA GLU A 326 22.69 63.50 35.68
C GLU A 326 23.65 62.27 35.56
N ASP A 327 23.68 61.61 34.38
CA ASP A 327 24.84 60.92 33.76
C ASP A 327 25.16 59.41 34.11
N PRO A 328 26.02 58.67 33.33
CA PRO A 328 25.47 57.81 32.26
C PRO A 328 26.12 56.40 32.09
N THR A 329 25.90 55.81 30.90
CA THR A 329 26.48 54.57 30.33
C THR A 329 27.86 54.75 29.66
N GLU A 330 28.67 53.69 29.56
CA GLU A 330 29.64 53.32 28.49
C GLU A 330 30.43 52.06 28.97
N ASP A 331 31.05 51.17 28.17
CA ASP A 331 30.92 50.75 26.75
C ASP A 331 31.74 49.46 26.50
N SER A 332 31.78 49.00 25.23
CA SER A 332 32.87 48.26 24.54
C SER A 332 32.83 46.72 24.49
N ASN A 333 33.45 46.18 23.44
CA ASN A 333 33.40 44.79 22.97
C ASN A 333 34.80 44.24 22.63
N ASN A 334 34.85 42.92 22.39
CA ASN A 334 35.90 42.14 21.71
C ASN A 334 37.25 41.98 22.42
N GLU A 335 37.72 40.74 22.52
CA GLU A 335 39.00 40.37 21.89
C GLU A 335 39.02 38.90 21.43
N ASP A 336 40.09 38.53 20.72
CA ASP A 336 40.23 37.40 19.79
C ASP A 336 40.77 36.10 20.46
N GLY A 337 40.75 34.98 19.72
CA GLY A 337 41.53 33.78 20.06
C GLY A 337 40.81 32.43 19.90
N GLY A 338 41.53 31.44 19.39
CA GLY A 338 41.14 30.02 19.38
C GLY A 338 42.39 29.12 19.32
N ASP A 339 42.20 27.82 19.54
CA ASP A 339 43.05 26.70 19.10
C ASP A 339 42.34 25.37 19.44
N ASP A 340 42.81 24.25 18.89
CA ASP A 340 42.12 22.94 18.87
C ASP A 340 42.13 22.19 20.22
N ASN A 341 41.22 21.22 20.41
CA ASN A 341 41.48 19.76 20.39
C ASN A 341 40.29 18.93 20.94
N ASP A 342 40.13 17.76 20.32
CA ASP A 342 39.40 16.52 20.64
C ASP A 342 38.95 16.24 22.11
N ASP A 343 37.72 15.73 22.29
CA ASP A 343 37.44 14.34 22.76
C ASP A 343 35.91 14.10 23.03
N ASP A 344 35.42 12.93 22.60
CA ASP A 344 34.25 12.11 23.00
C ASP A 344 33.02 12.69 23.77
N ASP A 345 31.82 12.60 23.17
CA ASP A 345 30.70 11.71 23.57
C ASP A 345 29.36 12.14 22.90
N ASP A 346 28.91 11.41 21.86
CA ASP A 346 27.61 11.62 21.17
C ASP A 346 26.51 10.70 21.76
N ASP A 347 25.71 11.20 22.70
CA ASP A 347 24.43 10.60 23.14
C ASP A 347 23.28 11.04 22.18
N ASP A 348 23.28 10.52 20.94
CA ASP A 348 22.12 10.63 20.02
C ASP A 348 21.15 9.45 20.29
N ASP A 349 20.03 9.71 20.99
CA ASP A 349 18.92 8.76 21.21
C ASP A 349 18.21 8.38 19.88
N ASP A 350 17.63 7.18 19.82
CA ASP A 350 17.11 6.57 18.57
C ASP A 350 15.87 7.27 17.94
N ASP A 351 16.05 7.96 16.81
CA ASP A 351 14.97 8.46 15.90
C ASP A 351 14.30 7.32 15.09
N ASP A 352 13.79 6.26 15.76
CA ASP A 352 13.22 5.05 15.13
C ASP A 352 11.66 5.00 15.17
N ASP A 353 10.99 6.01 15.77
CA ASP A 353 9.52 6.11 15.90
C ASP A 353 8.81 6.58 14.60
N ASP A 354 9.55 7.16 13.64
CA ASP A 354 9.02 7.84 12.43
C ASP A 354 8.25 6.89 11.47
N ASP A 355 8.60 5.59 11.46
CA ASP A 355 8.02 4.58 10.56
C ASP A 355 6.62 4.12 11.01
N ASP A 356 6.27 4.28 12.30
CA ASP A 356 4.94 3.97 12.85
C ASP A 356 3.94 5.15 12.69
N GLU A 357 4.38 6.40 12.85
CA GLU A 357 3.55 7.59 12.51
C GLU A 357 3.13 7.59 11.02
N ALA A 358 4.00 7.10 10.13
CA ALA A 358 3.68 6.92 8.72
C ALA A 358 2.52 5.94 8.47
N PHE A 359 2.29 4.97 9.37
CA PHE A 359 1.25 3.96 9.22
C PHE A 359 -0.12 4.39 9.75
N GLU A 360 -0.16 5.17 10.85
CA GLU A 360 -1.43 5.74 11.35
C GLU A 360 -2.01 6.75 10.34
N ASN A 361 -1.18 7.66 9.82
CA ASN A 361 -1.59 8.65 8.82
C ASN A 361 -2.08 7.98 7.50
N ALA A 362 -1.56 6.80 7.15
CA ALA A 362 -2.00 6.04 5.98
C ALA A 362 -3.36 5.35 6.17
N ALA A 363 -3.80 5.08 7.40
CA ALA A 363 -5.04 4.35 7.66
C ALA A 363 -6.30 5.14 7.23
N ASP A 364 -6.27 6.46 7.39
CA ASP A 364 -7.39 7.34 7.04
C ASP A 364 -7.52 7.60 5.53
N ASP A 365 -6.54 7.19 4.74
CA ASP A 365 -6.50 7.35 3.29
C ASP A 365 -7.31 6.25 2.55
N TYR A 366 -7.80 5.23 3.27
CA TYR A 366 -8.49 4.05 2.69
C TYR A 366 -9.84 3.73 3.35
N TYR A 367 -10.67 2.94 2.65
CA TYR A 367 -11.90 2.35 3.17
C TYR A 367 -12.11 0.92 2.65
N ALA A 368 -12.88 0.13 3.40
CA ALA A 368 -13.29 -1.22 2.99
C ALA A 368 -14.27 -1.15 1.81
N CYS A 369 -13.96 -1.86 0.72
CA CYS A 369 -14.70 -1.84 -0.52
C CYS A 369 -14.81 -3.24 -1.16
N GLU A 370 -15.65 -3.37 -2.17
CA GLU A 370 -15.75 -4.57 -3.01
C GLU A 370 -14.99 -4.34 -4.32
N LYS A 371 -14.11 -5.30 -4.67
CA LYS A 371 -13.43 -5.35 -5.98
C LYS A 371 -13.79 -6.63 -6.72
N GLN A 372 -14.01 -6.52 -8.03
CA GLN A 372 -14.03 -7.65 -8.95
C GLN A 372 -12.65 -7.76 -9.60
N LEU A 373 -12.17 -8.98 -9.83
CA LEU A 373 -10.99 -9.25 -10.64
C LEU A 373 -11.22 -10.53 -11.44
N ASP A 374 -10.83 -10.51 -12.71
CA ASP A 374 -11.11 -11.60 -13.64
C ASP A 374 -9.81 -12.36 -13.94
N LEU A 375 -9.80 -13.66 -13.63
CA LEU A 375 -8.64 -14.53 -13.74
C LEU A 375 -8.72 -15.43 -14.97
N PHE A 376 -7.59 -15.63 -15.63
CA PHE A 376 -7.49 -16.42 -16.86
C PHE A 376 -6.62 -17.65 -16.61
N VAL A 377 -7.23 -18.84 -16.72
CA VAL A 377 -6.56 -20.12 -16.43
C VAL A 377 -6.46 -20.96 -17.71
N LEU A 378 -5.24 -21.26 -18.14
CA LEU A 378 -5.00 -22.10 -19.32
C LEU A 378 -5.36 -23.57 -19.02
N ARG A 379 -6.19 -24.19 -19.88
CA ARG A 379 -6.66 -25.58 -19.72
C ARG A 379 -5.57 -26.60 -20.10
N GLN A 380 -4.50 -26.66 -19.30
CA GLN A 380 -3.23 -27.37 -19.60
C GLN A 380 -3.40 -28.80 -20.16
N GLU A 381 -4.42 -29.54 -19.70
CA GLU A 381 -4.75 -30.90 -20.15
C GLU A 381 -4.79 -31.07 -21.67
N ILE A 382 -5.29 -30.08 -22.44
CA ILE A 382 -5.45 -30.20 -23.90
C ILE A 382 -4.10 -30.29 -24.62
N PHE A 383 -3.06 -29.67 -24.04
CA PHE A 383 -1.69 -29.72 -24.55
C PHE A 383 -0.93 -30.93 -24.00
N ILE A 384 -1.10 -31.27 -22.72
CA ILE A 384 -0.47 -32.45 -22.09
C ILE A 384 -0.90 -33.75 -22.77
N LYS A 385 -2.19 -33.86 -23.14
CA LYS A 385 -2.74 -35.03 -23.85
C LYS A 385 -2.33 -35.12 -25.33
N GLY A 386 -1.56 -34.15 -25.85
CA GLY A 386 -0.97 -34.19 -27.19
C GLY A 386 -1.96 -34.12 -28.36
N GLN A 387 -3.23 -33.78 -28.11
CA GLN A 387 -4.29 -33.75 -29.14
C GLN A 387 -4.35 -32.42 -29.90
N PHE A 388 -3.81 -31.34 -29.33
CA PHE A 388 -3.87 -30.00 -29.91
C PHE A 388 -2.73 -29.77 -30.91
N GLN A 389 -3.06 -29.43 -32.16
CA GLN A 389 -2.08 -29.26 -33.25
C GLN A 389 -1.27 -27.95 -33.15
N GLY A 390 -1.86 -26.93 -32.52
CA GLY A 390 -1.21 -25.65 -32.20
C GLY A 390 -1.69 -24.47 -33.04
N GLU A 391 -2.02 -24.69 -34.31
CA GLU A 391 -2.40 -23.65 -35.26
C GLU A 391 -3.90 -23.33 -35.18
N ILE A 392 -4.24 -22.03 -35.06
CA ILE A 392 -5.61 -21.51 -35.12
C ILE A 392 -5.71 -20.47 -36.24
N ASN A 393 -6.73 -20.66 -37.07
CA ASN A 393 -7.12 -19.77 -38.16
C ASN A 393 -8.62 -19.49 -38.02
N ARG A 394 -8.97 -18.28 -37.57
CA ARG A 394 -10.36 -17.79 -37.49
C ARG A 394 -10.56 -16.63 -38.45
N PRO A 395 -11.71 -16.53 -39.14
CA PRO A 395 -12.03 -15.34 -39.91
C PRO A 395 -12.09 -14.12 -38.97
N TYR A 396 -11.60 -12.98 -39.45
CA TYR A 396 -11.59 -11.67 -38.76
C TYR A 396 -10.61 -11.52 -37.58
N VAL A 397 -9.88 -12.57 -37.19
CA VAL A 397 -8.80 -12.53 -36.19
C VAL A 397 -7.44 -12.69 -36.91
N ARG A 398 -6.33 -12.29 -36.29
CA ARG A 398 -4.98 -12.72 -36.74
C ARG A 398 -4.80 -14.22 -36.52
N ASN A 399 -4.09 -14.90 -37.43
CA ASN A 399 -3.73 -16.31 -37.25
C ASN A 399 -2.67 -16.43 -36.15
N TYR A 400 -2.72 -17.50 -35.37
CA TYR A 400 -1.71 -17.75 -34.34
C TYR A 400 -1.40 -19.24 -34.13
N TYR A 401 -0.21 -19.50 -33.62
CA TYR A 401 0.26 -20.82 -33.23
C TYR A 401 0.59 -20.82 -31.74
N ILE A 402 -0.03 -21.71 -30.94
CA ILE A 402 0.28 -21.91 -29.52
C ILE A 402 0.73 -23.34 -29.22
N LYS A 403 1.81 -23.48 -28.45
CA LYS A 403 2.36 -24.79 -28.06
C LYS A 403 2.99 -24.77 -26.67
N ARG A 404 2.71 -25.79 -25.85
CA ARG A 404 3.41 -26.01 -24.58
C ARG A 404 4.90 -26.24 -24.80
N VAL A 405 5.73 -25.60 -23.98
CA VAL A 405 7.16 -25.86 -23.84
C VAL A 405 7.33 -27.07 -22.90
N PRO A 406 7.94 -28.19 -23.34
CA PRO A 406 8.05 -29.42 -22.55
C PRO A 406 8.64 -29.20 -21.15
N ASN A 407 8.17 -30.00 -20.18
CA ASN A 407 8.62 -30.02 -18.79
C ASN A 407 8.52 -28.66 -18.07
N SER A 408 7.59 -27.79 -18.49
CA SER A 408 7.35 -26.47 -17.87
C SER A 408 5.88 -26.05 -17.84
N ASN A 409 5.60 -24.98 -17.11
CA ASN A 409 4.32 -24.23 -17.13
C ASN A 409 4.18 -23.27 -18.34
N LEU A 410 5.12 -23.28 -19.29
CA LEU A 410 5.24 -22.25 -20.33
C LEU A 410 4.66 -22.66 -21.67
N TYR A 411 4.16 -21.67 -22.40
CA TYR A 411 3.55 -21.81 -23.71
C TYR A 411 4.16 -20.79 -24.66
N PHE A 412 4.68 -21.29 -25.79
CA PHE A 412 5.14 -20.45 -26.89
C PHE A 412 3.94 -20.06 -27.75
N VAL A 413 3.81 -18.77 -28.05
CA VAL A 413 2.78 -18.21 -28.93
C VAL A 413 3.47 -17.43 -30.05
N ALA A 414 3.04 -17.64 -31.30
CA ALA A 414 3.46 -16.84 -32.45
C ALA A 414 2.23 -16.34 -33.22
N ILE A 415 2.19 -15.05 -33.56
CA ILE A 415 1.03 -14.36 -34.14
C ILE A 415 1.41 -13.78 -35.52
N ASP A 416 0.58 -13.97 -36.54
CA ASP A 416 0.80 -13.41 -37.88
C ASP A 416 0.29 -11.96 -37.97
N ASN A 417 1.23 -11.00 -37.94
CA ASN A 417 0.94 -9.57 -38.04
C ASN A 417 0.57 -9.13 -39.48
N GLY A 418 0.68 -10.02 -40.47
CA GLY A 418 0.12 -9.80 -41.81
C GLY A 418 -1.41 -9.76 -41.84
N GLY A 419 -2.08 -10.32 -40.83
CA GLY A 419 -3.54 -10.38 -40.73
C GLY A 419 -4.18 -9.08 -40.26
N LYS A 420 -5.09 -8.51 -41.06
CA LYS A 420 -5.96 -7.41 -40.59
C LYS A 420 -7.08 -7.95 -39.71
N SER A 421 -6.87 -7.89 -38.39
CA SER A 421 -7.95 -8.07 -37.42
C SER A 421 -9.10 -7.10 -37.74
N ARG A 422 -10.33 -7.61 -37.65
CA ARG A 422 -11.59 -6.85 -37.77
C ARG A 422 -12.50 -7.03 -36.55
N MET A 423 -12.04 -7.77 -35.55
CA MET A 423 -12.60 -7.69 -34.21
C MET A 423 -12.52 -6.23 -33.74
N SER A 424 -13.43 -5.82 -32.85
CA SER A 424 -13.17 -4.61 -32.06
C SER A 424 -11.94 -4.85 -31.18
N TYR A 425 -11.28 -3.80 -30.68
CA TYR A 425 -10.18 -3.94 -29.72
C TYR A 425 -10.73 -4.47 -28.38
N ALA A 426 -10.91 -5.78 -28.28
CA ALA A 426 -11.17 -6.46 -27.02
C ALA A 426 -9.95 -6.23 -26.11
N TYR A 427 -10.22 -5.91 -24.86
CA TYR A 427 -9.20 -5.59 -23.87
C TYR A 427 -9.53 -6.33 -22.59
N TYR A 428 -8.70 -7.31 -22.25
CA TYR A 428 -8.85 -8.12 -21.04
C TYR A 428 -7.73 -7.74 -20.08
N THR A 429 -8.08 -7.44 -18.83
CA THR A 429 -7.11 -7.09 -17.78
C THR A 429 -7.31 -7.95 -16.56
N THR A 430 -6.21 -8.22 -15.85
CA THR A 430 -6.24 -8.85 -14.52
C THR A 430 -6.33 -7.84 -13.38
N ALA A 431 -6.40 -6.53 -13.69
CA ALA A 431 -6.47 -5.47 -12.70
C ALA A 431 -7.81 -5.50 -11.94
N ALA A 432 -7.75 -5.39 -10.61
CA ALA A 432 -8.92 -5.44 -9.75
C ALA A 432 -9.75 -4.14 -9.87
N GLN A 433 -10.96 -4.24 -10.42
CA GLN A 433 -11.89 -3.15 -10.64
C GLN A 433 -12.77 -2.92 -9.40
N GLN A 434 -12.89 -1.66 -8.97
CA GLN A 434 -13.78 -1.30 -7.87
C GLN A 434 -15.24 -1.30 -8.32
N ILE A 435 -16.06 -2.17 -7.73
CA ILE A 435 -17.48 -2.33 -8.06
C ILE A 435 -18.42 -1.56 -7.10
N THR A 436 -18.00 -1.32 -5.85
CA THR A 436 -18.71 -0.42 -4.94
C THR A 436 -17.95 0.91 -4.81
N LYS A 437 -18.57 2.01 -5.25
CA LYS A 437 -18.14 3.35 -4.83
C LYS A 437 -18.38 3.54 -3.32
N GLU A 438 -17.74 4.53 -2.73
CA GLU A 438 -18.05 4.97 -1.37
C GLU A 438 -19.56 5.26 -1.21
N PRO A 439 -20.21 4.81 -0.13
CA PRO A 439 -21.63 5.03 0.08
C PRO A 439 -21.89 6.50 0.43
N VAL A 440 -22.17 7.32 -0.59
CA VAL A 440 -22.64 8.70 -0.44
C VAL A 440 -24.02 8.68 0.21
N PHE A 441 -24.06 8.80 1.53
CA PHE A 441 -25.28 8.80 2.36
C PHE A 441 -26.07 10.14 2.29
N ASP A 442 -26.25 10.70 1.08
CA ASP A 442 -27.28 11.71 0.88
C ASP A 442 -28.65 11.01 0.78
N ILE A 443 -29.52 11.31 1.74
CA ILE A 443 -30.86 10.74 1.89
C ILE A 443 -31.78 11.02 0.69
N ASN A 444 -31.45 12.04 -0.11
CA ASN A 444 -32.18 12.41 -1.34
C ASN A 444 -31.67 11.65 -2.59
N LEU A 445 -30.50 11.01 -2.49
CA LEU A 445 -29.76 10.37 -3.58
C LEU A 445 -29.75 8.83 -3.48
N ILE A 446 -30.60 8.25 -2.63
CA ILE A 446 -30.82 6.80 -2.49
C ILE A 446 -31.53 6.24 -3.74
N ASN A 447 -30.81 6.21 -4.85
CA ASN A 447 -31.21 5.51 -6.06
C ASN A 447 -31.07 4.01 -5.78
N THR A 448 -32.14 3.24 -6.02
CA THR A 448 -32.25 1.84 -5.58
C THR A 448 -31.24 0.88 -6.23
N THR A 449 -30.48 1.36 -7.21
CA THR A 449 -29.33 0.69 -7.83
C THR A 449 -28.08 0.62 -6.95
N LEU A 450 -27.99 1.40 -5.86
CA LEU A 450 -26.86 1.38 -4.91
C LEU A 450 -26.95 0.29 -3.85
N LEU A 451 -28.07 -0.43 -3.74
CA LEU A 451 -28.12 -1.64 -2.91
C LEU A 451 -27.29 -2.74 -3.58
N PRO A 452 -26.55 -3.59 -2.81
CA PRO A 452 -25.75 -4.67 -3.37
C PRO A 452 -26.65 -5.82 -3.84
N CYS A 453 -27.36 -5.64 -4.95
CA CYS A 453 -28.31 -6.61 -5.51
C CYS A 453 -27.64 -7.94 -5.89
N GLN A 454 -26.33 -7.94 -6.16
CA GLN A 454 -25.51 -9.16 -6.25
C GLN A 454 -25.58 -10.04 -4.99
N LYS A 455 -25.75 -9.43 -3.81
CA LYS A 455 -25.89 -10.14 -2.53
C LYS A 455 -27.30 -10.66 -2.23
N LEU A 456 -28.33 -10.36 -3.05
CA LEU A 456 -29.67 -10.93 -2.87
C LEU A 456 -29.62 -12.46 -2.85
N TYR A 457 -28.85 -13.06 -3.77
CA TYR A 457 -28.72 -14.51 -3.90
C TYR A 457 -27.95 -15.17 -2.75
N LEU A 458 -27.13 -14.44 -2.00
CA LEU A 458 -26.51 -14.95 -0.77
C LEU A 458 -27.55 -15.36 0.28
N ASN A 459 -28.79 -14.85 0.19
CA ASN A 459 -29.85 -15.28 1.09
C ASN A 459 -30.26 -16.75 0.90
N ASN A 460 -30.02 -17.32 -0.28
CA ASN A 460 -30.32 -18.71 -0.62
C ASN A 460 -29.23 -19.69 -0.15
N MET A 461 -28.09 -19.21 0.36
CA MET A 461 -27.08 -20.06 0.96
C MET A 461 -27.64 -20.75 2.22
N PRO A 462 -27.31 -22.03 2.47
CA PRO A 462 -27.86 -22.80 3.59
C PRO A 462 -27.38 -22.22 4.93
N ARG A 463 -28.28 -21.52 5.62
CA ARG A 463 -28.03 -20.91 6.94
C ARG A 463 -28.75 -21.70 8.04
N ARG A 464 -28.01 -22.18 9.04
CA ARG A 464 -28.58 -22.83 10.23
C ARG A 464 -29.31 -21.77 11.07
N ARG A 465 -30.64 -21.79 11.07
CA ARG A 465 -31.46 -20.98 11.98
C ARG A 465 -31.17 -21.35 13.44
N LEU A 466 -31.38 -20.42 14.35
CA LEU A 466 -31.36 -20.70 15.79
C LEU A 466 -32.47 -21.70 16.15
N THR A 467 -32.20 -22.55 17.14
CA THR A 467 -33.12 -23.63 17.57
C THR A 467 -34.33 -23.13 18.38
N GLY A 468 -34.28 -21.88 18.84
CA GLY A 468 -35.38 -21.18 19.50
C GLY A 468 -35.22 -19.66 19.32
N CYS A 469 -36.29 -18.92 19.58
CA CYS A 469 -36.35 -17.47 19.42
C CYS A 469 -37.10 -16.91 20.65
N TYR A 470 -36.33 -16.48 21.65
CA TYR A 470 -36.86 -16.05 22.95
C TYR A 470 -36.97 -14.52 22.98
N ASN A 471 -38.01 -14.00 22.32
CA ASN A 471 -38.20 -12.56 22.12
C ASN A 471 -38.97 -11.86 23.25
N GLU A 472 -39.62 -12.63 24.13
CA GLU A 472 -40.37 -12.14 25.28
C GLU A 472 -40.03 -13.02 26.49
N HIS A 473 -39.81 -12.42 27.66
CA HIS A 473 -39.75 -13.15 28.93
C HIS A 473 -41.06 -13.00 29.71
N PRO A 474 -41.63 -14.04 30.36
CA PRO A 474 -42.90 -13.91 31.08
C PRO A 474 -42.92 -12.82 32.17
N LEU A 475 -41.77 -12.54 32.79
CA LEU A 475 -41.60 -11.48 33.81
C LEU A 475 -41.25 -10.09 33.22
N GLU A 476 -41.11 -9.96 31.90
CA GLU A 476 -40.76 -8.68 31.25
C GLU A 476 -41.84 -7.61 31.49
N ARG A 477 -43.09 -8.05 31.69
CA ARG A 477 -44.24 -7.20 32.08
C ARG A 477 -44.14 -6.62 33.49
N GLU A 478 -43.17 -7.07 34.30
CA GLU A 478 -42.89 -6.57 35.65
C GLU A 478 -41.82 -5.47 35.64
N ILE A 479 -41.17 -5.22 34.48
CA ILE A 479 -40.19 -4.15 34.30
C ILE A 479 -40.92 -2.84 33.98
N VAL A 480 -40.95 -1.92 34.94
CA VAL A 480 -41.65 -0.62 34.84
C VAL A 480 -40.71 0.53 34.44
N ASP A 481 -39.45 0.23 34.12
CA ASP A 481 -38.39 1.24 34.00
C ASP A 481 -38.31 1.86 32.59
N CYS A 482 -39.26 2.76 32.30
CA CYS A 482 -39.25 3.53 31.06
C CYS A 482 -38.16 4.62 31.09
N GLY A 483 -37.20 4.54 30.16
CA GLY A 483 -36.10 5.51 30.04
C GLY A 483 -36.59 6.96 29.98
N ARG A 484 -36.02 7.83 30.83
CA ARG A 484 -36.40 9.24 30.95
C ARG A 484 -35.93 10.07 29.75
N GLY A 485 -36.77 10.17 28.72
CA GLY A 485 -36.56 11.10 27.62
C GLY A 485 -36.50 12.56 28.10
N VAL A 486 -35.43 13.27 27.75
CA VAL A 486 -35.28 14.70 28.05
C VAL A 486 -36.17 15.50 27.09
N MET A 487 -37.20 16.16 27.64
CA MET A 487 -38.06 17.05 26.86
C MET A 487 -37.31 18.35 26.53
N VAL A 488 -36.69 18.40 25.35
CA VAL A 488 -35.98 19.59 24.86
C VAL A 488 -36.97 20.75 24.68
N LYS A 489 -36.94 21.71 25.62
CA LYS A 489 -37.69 22.96 25.51
C LYS A 489 -36.85 24.00 24.78
N VAL A 490 -37.39 24.52 23.69
CA VAL A 490 -36.79 25.62 22.93
C VAL A 490 -36.67 26.84 23.85
N ASN A 491 -35.44 27.28 24.13
CA ASN A 491 -35.20 28.47 24.93
C ASN A 491 -35.39 29.72 24.06
N LEU A 492 -36.52 30.42 24.27
CA LEU A 492 -36.90 31.60 23.49
C LEU A 492 -35.87 32.73 23.58
N LEU A 493 -35.17 32.87 24.72
CA LEU A 493 -34.11 33.85 24.90
C LEU A 493 -32.93 33.59 23.93
N LEU A 494 -32.59 32.32 23.73
CA LEU A 494 -31.49 31.88 22.88
C LEU A 494 -31.82 32.11 21.39
N LEU A 495 -33.08 31.85 20.99
CA LEU A 495 -33.58 32.26 19.67
C LEU A 495 -33.50 33.77 19.46
N ILE A 496 -33.93 34.58 20.46
CA ILE A 496 -33.87 36.05 20.37
C ILE A 496 -32.42 36.52 20.18
N ILE A 497 -31.48 36.00 20.97
CA ILE A 497 -30.04 36.32 20.85
C ILE A 497 -29.51 35.97 19.44
N ILE A 498 -29.85 34.79 18.90
CA ILE A 498 -29.46 34.39 17.54
C ILE A 498 -30.06 35.34 16.49
N THR A 499 -31.34 35.71 16.61
CA THR A 499 -31.97 36.66 15.67
C THR A 499 -31.42 38.07 15.77
N ILE A 500 -30.91 38.48 16.93
CA ILE A 500 -30.24 39.78 17.11
C ILE A 500 -28.84 39.75 16.46
N ASN A 501 -28.04 38.70 16.67
CA ASN A 501 -26.75 38.57 15.98
C ASN A 501 -26.92 38.51 14.44
N GLN A 502 -27.99 37.89 13.93
CA GLN A 502 -28.36 37.89 12.51
C GLN A 502 -28.91 39.23 11.99
N LEU A 503 -29.05 40.25 12.84
CA LEU A 503 -29.52 41.61 12.52
C LEU A 503 -28.43 42.69 12.69
N PHE A 504 -27.27 42.31 13.21
CA PHE A 504 -26.08 43.15 13.39
C PHE A 504 -24.84 42.58 12.65
N MET A 505 -25.08 41.71 11.67
CA MET A 505 -24.10 41.15 10.73
C MET A 505 -24.55 41.41 9.30
#